data_AF-A0AAU3M7J7-F1
#
_entry.id   AF-A0AAU3M7J7-F1
#
_cell.length_a   1.000
_cell.length_b   1.000
_cell.length_c   1.000
_cell.angle_alpha   90.00
_cell.angle_beta   90.00
_cell.angle_gamma   90.00
#
_symmetry.space_group_name_H-M   'P 1'
#
loop_
_entity.id
_entity.type
_entity.pdbx_description
1 polymer ?
#
loop_
_entity_poly.entity_id
_entity_poly.type
_entity_poly.pdbx_seq_one_letter_code
_entity_poly.pdbx_strand_id
1 'polypeptide(L)'
;MGEPELLDPRGVAVPDPTAYLRGYLGRDDVQAAREEAISHFDQLPLSILTTATLDWVRSVVPNGPVDERRFRPNLLVRTPPGTPPFVEDERFGNKARIANALCVEFVRSSERCVTINEAQQDLPHSPSALRAITHAHNTSKTAPPTRGPGPPLSLHTARPHLCGAAGRTRPTPGTTQLKSPHPSR
;
A
#
# COMPACT_ATOMS: atom_id res chain seq x y z
N MET A 1 24.19 12.35 9.44
CA MET A 1 22.79 11.87 9.38
C MET A 1 22.08 12.47 10.58
N GLY A 2 20.93 13.12 10.37
CA GLY A 2 20.27 13.94 11.38
C GLY A 2 19.35 13.16 12.32
N GLU A 3 18.90 13.83 13.38
CA GLU A 3 17.86 13.35 14.30
C GLU A 3 16.51 13.15 13.56
N PRO A 4 15.66 12.20 14.01
CA PRO A 4 14.34 12.01 13.41
C PRO A 4 13.49 13.25 13.63
N GLU A 5 13.02 13.85 12.54
CA GLU A 5 12.06 14.95 12.58
C GLU A 5 10.65 14.38 12.79
N LEU A 6 9.96 14.85 13.83
CA LEU A 6 8.55 14.54 14.06
C LEU A 6 7.71 15.76 13.67
N LEU A 7 6.66 15.53 12.88
CA LEU A 7 5.68 16.56 12.52
C LEU A 7 4.43 16.40 13.37
N ASP A 8 3.88 17.51 13.85
CA ASP A 8 2.58 17.53 14.51
C ASP A 8 1.43 17.26 13.50
N PRO A 9 0.17 17.09 13.95
CA PRO A 9 -0.97 16.88 13.05
C PRO A 9 -1.24 18.01 12.03
N ARG A 10 -0.61 19.18 12.21
CA ARG A 10 -0.68 20.31 11.27
C ARG A 10 0.52 20.34 10.31
N GLY A 11 1.43 19.38 10.41
CA GLY A 11 2.63 19.26 9.60
C GLY A 11 3.79 20.14 10.06
N VAL A 12 3.75 20.65 11.29
CA VAL A 12 4.81 21.52 11.84
C VAL A 12 5.84 20.67 12.58
N ALA A 13 7.13 20.90 12.31
CA ALA A 13 8.22 20.22 13.01
C ALA A 13 8.19 20.52 14.50
N VAL A 14 8.21 19.48 15.32
CA VAL A 14 8.24 19.61 16.78
C VAL A 14 9.69 19.73 17.26
N PRO A 15 10.01 20.70 18.16
CA PRO A 15 11.39 20.91 18.62
C PRO A 15 11.97 19.74 19.43
N ASP A 16 11.13 19.05 20.21
CA ASP A 16 11.51 17.86 20.99
C ASP A 16 10.51 16.74 20.71
N PRO A 17 10.82 15.82 19.77
CA PRO A 17 9.97 14.69 19.45
C PRO A 17 9.63 13.80 20.65
N THR A 18 10.58 13.60 21.57
CA THR A 18 10.37 12.70 22.71
C THR A 18 9.44 13.34 23.73
N ALA A 19 9.69 14.60 24.12
CA ALA A 19 8.79 15.32 25.01
C ALA A 19 7.38 15.46 24.42
N TYR A 20 7.28 15.73 23.11
CA TYR A 20 6.00 15.79 22.41
C TYR A 20 5.24 14.46 22.49
N LEU A 21 5.89 13.34 22.16
CA LEU A 21 5.26 12.01 22.22
C LEU A 21 4.82 11.64 23.64
N ARG A 22 5.65 11.94 24.65
CA ARG A 22 5.30 11.67 26.05
C ARG A 22 4.07 12.44 26.49
N GLY A 23 4.00 13.72 26.16
CA GLY A 23 2.83 14.56 26.43
C GLY A 23 1.59 14.11 25.66
N TYR A 24 1.75 13.75 24.38
CA TYR A 24 0.64 13.30 23.53
C TYR A 24 0.06 11.94 23.95
N LEU A 25 0.92 11.00 24.35
CA LEU A 25 0.52 9.65 24.74
C LEU A 25 0.18 9.52 26.23
N GLY A 26 0.55 10.51 27.05
CA GLY A 26 0.44 10.44 28.51
C GLY A 26 1.33 9.34 29.10
N ARG A 27 2.53 9.17 28.53
CA ARG A 27 3.46 8.07 28.84
C ARG A 27 4.87 8.62 28.98
N ASP A 28 5.58 8.27 30.05
CA ASP A 28 6.96 8.74 30.27
C ASP A 28 8.04 7.76 29.76
N ASP A 29 7.63 6.54 29.43
CA ASP A 29 8.49 5.41 29.05
C ASP A 29 8.68 5.26 27.52
N VAL A 30 8.37 6.32 26.77
CA VAL A 30 8.53 6.36 25.31
C VAL A 30 9.64 7.33 24.90
N GLN A 31 10.30 7.04 23.77
CA GLN A 31 11.32 7.88 23.16
C GLN A 31 11.21 7.82 21.64
N ALA A 32 11.40 8.97 20.98
CA ALA A 32 11.63 8.99 19.54
C ALA A 32 13.06 8.54 19.23
N ALA A 33 13.19 7.45 18.49
CA ALA A 33 14.48 6.93 18.05
C ALA A 33 14.51 6.86 16.52
N ARG A 34 15.70 7.04 15.95
CA ARG A 34 15.91 6.81 14.53
C ARG A 34 15.84 5.31 14.27
N GLU A 35 15.21 4.93 13.17
CA GLU A 35 15.27 3.56 12.68
C GLU A 35 16.71 3.20 12.26
N GLU A 36 17.19 2.04 12.71
CA GLU A 36 18.54 1.55 12.43
C GLU A 36 18.50 0.28 11.56
N ALA A 37 19.25 -0.77 11.91
CA ALA A 37 19.38 -1.96 11.07
C ALA A 37 18.10 -2.82 10.99
N ILE A 38 17.20 -2.68 11.96
CA ILE A 38 15.94 -3.45 12.03
C ILE A 38 14.80 -2.55 11.56
N SER A 39 14.12 -2.99 10.51
CA SER A 39 12.92 -2.32 9.98
C SER A 39 11.71 -2.55 10.87
N HIS A 40 10.95 -1.48 11.13
CA HIS A 40 9.68 -1.48 11.86
C HIS A 40 8.48 -1.58 10.91
N PHE A 41 8.69 -1.70 9.60
CA PHE A 41 7.60 -2.00 8.67
C PHE A 41 7.04 -3.41 8.93
N ASP A 42 5.71 -3.50 9.04
CA ASP A 42 5.00 -4.77 9.24
C ASP A 42 5.24 -5.75 8.08
N GLN A 43 5.31 -5.24 6.83
CA GLN A 43 5.52 -6.09 5.63
C GLN A 43 6.35 -5.43 4.50
N LEU A 44 5.90 -4.31 3.92
CA LEU A 44 6.69 -3.48 3.00
C LEU A 44 6.43 -1.98 3.30
N PRO A 45 7.26 -1.06 2.77
CA PRO A 45 7.22 0.36 3.14
C PRO A 45 5.95 1.13 2.79
N LEU A 46 5.12 0.64 1.86
CA LEU A 46 3.87 1.28 1.47
C LEU A 46 2.72 0.28 1.59
N SER A 47 1.59 0.68 2.17
CA SER A 47 0.32 -0.03 2.17
C SER A 47 -0.72 0.75 1.32
N ILE A 48 -1.47 0.08 0.44
CA ILE A 48 -2.47 0.71 -0.46
C ILE A 48 -3.85 0.09 -0.24
N LEU A 49 -4.89 0.91 -0.12
CA LEU A 49 -6.30 0.51 -0.10
C LEU A 49 -7.01 1.14 -1.30
N THR A 50 -7.97 0.46 -1.91
CA THR A 50 -8.89 1.11 -2.86
C THR A 50 -10.23 1.43 -2.21
N THR A 51 -10.92 2.47 -2.70
CA THR A 51 -12.29 2.76 -2.24
C THR A 51 -13.26 1.64 -2.58
N ALA A 52 -13.09 0.93 -3.70
CA ALA A 52 -13.91 -0.24 -4.04
C ALA A 52 -13.83 -1.34 -2.98
N THR A 53 -12.61 -1.66 -2.53
CA THR A 53 -12.41 -2.65 -1.45
C THR A 53 -12.96 -2.14 -0.12
N LEU A 54 -12.75 -0.86 0.22
CA LEU A 54 -13.29 -0.28 1.44
C LEU A 54 -14.82 -0.31 1.48
N ASP A 55 -15.47 0.01 0.35
CA ASP A 55 -16.92 -0.04 0.21
C ASP A 55 -17.45 -1.47 0.29
N TRP A 56 -16.72 -2.44 -0.24
CA TRP A 56 -17.05 -3.85 -0.01
C TRP A 56 -17.00 -4.20 1.48
N VAL A 57 -15.96 -3.81 2.23
CA VAL A 57 -15.89 -4.07 3.68
C VAL A 57 -17.08 -3.43 4.40
N ARG A 58 -17.45 -2.19 4.04
CA ARG A 58 -18.64 -1.51 4.58
C ARG A 58 -19.92 -2.30 4.30
N SER A 59 -20.05 -2.87 3.10
CA SER A 59 -21.25 -3.63 2.72
C SER A 59 -21.40 -4.96 3.47
N VAL A 60 -20.29 -5.65 3.77
CA VAL A 60 -20.31 -6.92 4.52
C VAL A 60 -20.28 -6.71 6.05
N VAL A 61 -20.04 -5.48 6.51
CA VAL A 61 -20.09 -5.08 7.93
C VAL A 61 -20.99 -3.84 8.13
N PRO A 62 -22.30 -3.94 7.84
CA PRO A 62 -23.18 -2.76 7.78
C PRO A 62 -23.36 -2.04 9.13
N ASN A 63 -23.18 -2.76 10.24
CA ASN A 63 -23.35 -2.23 11.60
C ASN A 63 -22.00 -2.03 12.33
N GLY A 64 -20.87 -2.23 11.66
CA GLY A 64 -19.54 -2.11 12.28
C GLY A 64 -18.88 -0.77 11.96
N PRO A 65 -17.97 -0.28 12.85
CA PRO A 65 -17.24 0.96 12.63
C PRO A 65 -16.11 0.76 11.59
N VAL A 66 -16.48 0.60 10.31
CA VAL A 66 -15.52 0.44 9.20
C VAL A 66 -15.02 1.81 8.76
N ASP A 67 -13.73 2.04 9.00
CA ASP A 67 -13.04 3.30 8.70
C ASP A 67 -11.67 2.99 8.12
N GLU A 68 -11.23 3.74 7.10
CA GLU A 68 -9.93 3.56 6.44
C GLU A 68 -8.75 3.56 7.43
N ARG A 69 -8.86 4.31 8.54
CA ARG A 69 -7.81 4.45 9.56
C ARG A 69 -7.49 3.13 10.26
N ARG A 70 -8.44 2.19 10.33
CA ARG A 70 -8.21 0.83 10.86
C ARG A 70 -7.23 0.03 10.02
N PHE A 71 -7.24 0.27 8.71
CA PHE A 71 -6.43 -0.48 7.75
C PHE A 71 -5.03 0.10 7.58
N ARG A 72 -4.77 1.27 8.18
CA ARG A 72 -3.48 1.97 8.16
C ARG A 72 -2.85 2.03 6.75
N PRO A 73 -3.62 2.40 5.69
CA PRO A 73 -3.06 2.56 4.36
C PRO A 73 -2.14 3.78 4.35
N ASN A 74 -0.98 3.68 3.70
CA ASN A 74 -0.22 4.86 3.30
C ASN A 74 -0.93 5.58 2.15
N LEU A 75 -1.62 4.84 1.28
CA LEU A 75 -2.34 5.38 0.12
C LEU A 75 -3.76 4.81 0.06
N LEU A 76 -4.77 5.67 0.14
CA LEU A 76 -6.15 5.33 -0.22
C LEU A 76 -6.42 5.82 -1.66
N VAL A 77 -6.63 4.88 -2.57
CA VAL A 77 -6.82 5.15 -4.00
C VAL A 77 -8.31 5.15 -4.32
N ARG A 78 -8.82 6.27 -4.82
CA ARG A 78 -10.20 6.37 -5.31
C ARG A 78 -10.36 5.57 -6.60
N THR A 79 -11.38 4.73 -6.66
CA THR A 79 -11.79 3.97 -7.83
C THR A 79 -13.11 4.49 -8.40
N PRO A 80 -13.33 4.40 -9.73
CA PRO A 80 -14.62 4.75 -10.32
C PRO A 80 -15.79 3.90 -9.77
N PRO A 81 -17.03 4.40 -9.79
CA PRO A 81 -18.21 3.61 -9.46
C PRO A 81 -18.30 2.32 -10.28
N GLY A 82 -18.72 1.21 -9.65
CA GLY A 82 -18.81 -0.10 -10.30
C GLY A 82 -17.48 -0.86 -10.42
N THR A 83 -16.37 -0.30 -9.95
CA THR A 83 -15.11 -1.04 -9.86
C THR A 83 -15.26 -2.22 -8.90
N PRO A 84 -14.87 -3.45 -9.29
CA PRO A 84 -14.95 -4.60 -8.40
C PRO A 84 -14.04 -4.42 -7.18
N PRO A 85 -14.41 -4.97 -6.00
CA PRO A 85 -13.51 -5.00 -4.86
C PRO A 85 -12.27 -5.82 -5.20
N PHE A 86 -11.17 -5.52 -4.52
CA PHE A 86 -9.90 -6.24 -4.67
C PHE A 86 -9.22 -6.07 -6.03
N VAL A 87 -9.62 -5.08 -6.82
CA VAL A 87 -9.00 -4.75 -8.13
C VAL A 87 -7.50 -4.50 -8.03
N GLU A 88 -7.02 -4.10 -6.85
CA GLU A 88 -5.62 -3.92 -6.56
C GLU A 88 -4.80 -5.23 -6.63
N ASP A 89 -5.42 -6.40 -6.40
CA ASP A 89 -4.76 -7.71 -6.49
C ASP A 89 -4.37 -8.03 -7.95
N GLU A 90 -5.18 -7.60 -8.90
CA GLU A 90 -4.91 -7.75 -10.34
C GLU A 90 -3.72 -6.90 -10.80
N ARG A 91 -3.22 -6.02 -9.93
CA ARG A 91 -2.11 -5.11 -10.24
C ARG A 91 -0.75 -5.67 -9.83
N PHE A 92 -0.65 -6.85 -9.22
CA PHE A 92 0.66 -7.43 -8.87
C PHE A 92 1.62 -7.51 -10.06
N GLY A 93 2.88 -7.14 -9.81
CA GLY A 93 3.91 -7.03 -10.83
C GLY A 93 3.81 -5.77 -11.71
N ASN A 94 2.70 -5.02 -11.66
CA ASN A 94 2.58 -3.74 -12.34
C ASN A 94 3.23 -2.61 -11.53
N LYS A 95 3.54 -1.53 -12.22
CA LYS A 95 4.07 -0.30 -11.64
C LYS A 95 3.08 0.84 -11.85
N ALA A 96 2.82 1.59 -10.79
CA ALA A 96 2.13 2.88 -10.86
C ALA A 96 3.13 4.01 -10.66
N ARG A 97 2.89 5.14 -11.32
CA ARG A 97 3.64 6.37 -11.11
C ARG A 97 2.79 7.34 -10.31
N ILE A 98 3.34 7.85 -9.21
CA ILE A 98 2.76 8.90 -8.37
C ILE A 98 3.51 10.19 -8.66
N ALA A 99 2.77 11.19 -9.13
CA ALA A 99 3.33 12.46 -9.62
C ALA A 99 4.47 12.22 -10.62
N ASN A 100 5.58 12.95 -10.50
CA ASN A 100 6.66 12.94 -11.50
C ASN A 100 7.84 12.05 -11.14
N ALA A 101 7.98 11.65 -9.87
CA ALA A 101 9.23 11.06 -9.38
C ALA A 101 9.06 9.69 -8.70
N LEU A 102 7.88 9.35 -8.20
CA LEU A 102 7.68 8.16 -7.40
C LEU A 102 7.07 7.05 -8.25
N CYS A 103 7.79 5.93 -8.38
CA CYS A 103 7.30 4.72 -9.00
C CYS A 103 7.05 3.68 -7.89
N VAL A 104 5.89 3.05 -7.92
CA VAL A 104 5.42 2.09 -6.92
C VAL A 104 5.10 0.78 -7.62
N GLU A 105 5.75 -0.29 -7.20
CA GLU A 105 5.46 -1.64 -7.68
C GLU A 105 4.52 -2.36 -6.70
N PHE A 106 3.44 -2.94 -7.21
CA PHE A 106 2.51 -3.76 -6.43
C PHE A 106 3.10 -5.15 -6.28
N VAL A 107 3.46 -5.54 -5.06
CA VAL A 107 4.25 -6.76 -4.84
C VAL A 107 3.38 -7.93 -4.43
N ARG A 108 2.54 -7.73 -3.41
CA ARG A 108 1.66 -8.74 -2.83
C ARG A 108 0.58 -8.09 -1.98
N SER A 109 -0.48 -8.85 -1.72
CA SER A 109 -1.48 -8.45 -0.76
C SER A 109 -0.94 -8.54 0.69
N SER A 110 -1.53 -7.76 1.60
CA SER A 110 -1.12 -7.61 2.99
C SER A 110 -2.03 -8.37 3.92
N GLU A 111 -1.45 -9.26 4.71
CA GLU A 111 -2.21 -9.95 5.75
C GLU A 111 -2.64 -8.97 6.84
N ARG A 112 -3.92 -8.97 7.23
CA ARG A 112 -4.40 -8.21 8.39
C ARG A 112 -4.41 -9.08 9.63
N CYS A 113 -3.78 -8.54 10.66
CA CYS A 113 -3.77 -9.11 11.99
C CYS A 113 -4.78 -8.40 12.89
N VAL A 114 -4.83 -8.84 14.15
CA VAL A 114 -5.71 -8.30 15.19
C VAL A 114 -5.60 -6.79 15.37
N THR A 115 -4.47 -6.16 14.99
CA THR A 115 -4.24 -4.73 15.14
C THR A 115 -5.33 -3.85 14.52
N ILE A 116 -6.02 -4.30 13.46
CA ILE A 116 -7.11 -3.51 12.85
C ILE A 116 -8.37 -3.45 13.73
N ASN A 117 -8.45 -4.30 14.75
CA ASN A 117 -9.54 -4.34 15.71
C ASN A 117 -9.40 -3.29 16.82
N GLU A 118 -8.18 -2.79 17.04
CA GLU A 118 -7.89 -1.94 18.18
C GLU A 118 -8.69 -0.64 18.19
N ALA A 119 -8.90 -0.11 19.40
CA ALA A 119 -9.50 1.20 19.56
C ALA A 119 -8.55 2.28 19.03
N GLN A 120 -9.11 3.28 18.35
CA GLN A 120 -8.44 4.51 17.96
C GLN A 120 -9.26 5.69 18.52
N GLN A 121 -8.77 6.94 18.43
CA GLN A 121 -9.33 8.08 19.16
C GLN A 121 -10.87 8.14 19.26
N ASP A 122 -11.56 8.08 18.14
CA ASP A 122 -13.03 8.12 17.98
C ASP A 122 -13.62 6.79 17.47
N LEU A 123 -12.80 5.74 17.41
CA LEU A 123 -13.18 4.43 16.89
C LEU A 123 -13.07 3.37 18.00
N PRO A 124 -14.17 2.76 18.47
CA PRO A 124 -14.11 1.76 19.54
C PRO A 124 -13.42 0.48 19.06
N HIS A 125 -12.93 -0.37 19.97
CA HIS A 125 -12.44 -1.69 19.59
C HIS A 125 -13.54 -2.46 18.82
N SER A 126 -13.19 -3.12 17.70
CA SER A 126 -14.14 -3.88 16.90
C SER A 126 -13.50 -5.01 16.09
N PRO A 127 -13.87 -6.28 16.32
CA PRO A 127 -13.35 -7.41 15.54
C PRO A 127 -14.04 -7.61 14.18
N SER A 128 -15.08 -6.83 13.88
CA SER A 128 -16.01 -7.12 12.80
C SER A 128 -15.37 -7.07 11.41
N ALA A 129 -14.51 -6.08 11.17
CA ALA A 129 -13.80 -5.94 9.90
C ALA A 129 -12.85 -7.13 9.65
N LEU A 130 -12.03 -7.49 10.64
CA LEU A 130 -11.12 -8.63 10.51
C LEU A 130 -11.89 -9.93 10.29
N ARG A 131 -12.95 -10.18 11.06
CA ARG A 131 -13.80 -11.38 10.91
C ARG A 131 -14.40 -11.46 9.51
N ALA A 132 -14.91 -10.35 8.98
CA ALA A 132 -15.50 -10.33 7.64
C ALA A 132 -14.46 -10.64 6.56
N ILE A 133 -13.26 -10.07 6.65
CA ILE A 133 -12.19 -10.32 5.69
C ILE A 133 -11.71 -11.78 5.79
N THR A 134 -11.50 -12.30 7.01
CA THR A 134 -11.14 -13.72 7.22
C THR A 134 -12.23 -14.67 6.71
N HIS A 135 -13.51 -14.33 6.90
CA HIS A 135 -14.62 -15.13 6.39
C HIS A 135 -14.62 -15.18 4.87
N ALA A 136 -14.50 -14.01 4.21
CA ALA A 136 -14.42 -13.93 2.76
C ALA A 136 -13.29 -14.80 2.20
N HIS A 137 -12.11 -14.76 2.83
CA HIS A 137 -10.96 -15.62 2.49
C HIS A 137 -11.27 -17.11 2.59
N ASN A 138 -11.93 -17.54 3.66
CA ASN A 138 -12.23 -18.97 3.87
C ASN A 138 -13.35 -19.48 2.94
N THR A 139 -14.19 -18.59 2.41
CA THR A 139 -15.29 -18.93 1.51
C THR A 139 -14.94 -18.84 0.03
N SER A 140 -13.84 -18.17 -0.35
CA SER A 140 -13.41 -18.07 -1.75
C SER A 140 -12.81 -19.38 -2.26
N LYS A 141 -13.66 -20.32 -2.68
CA LYS A 141 -13.30 -21.56 -3.41
C LYS A 141 -13.22 -21.37 -4.93
N THR A 142 -13.12 -20.14 -5.43
CA THR A 142 -13.31 -19.85 -6.86
C THR A 142 -12.24 -18.88 -7.38
N ALA A 143 -10.98 -19.31 -7.40
CA ALA A 143 -9.93 -18.68 -8.21
C ALA A 143 -8.96 -19.78 -8.69
N PRO A 144 -8.47 -19.71 -9.95
CA PRO A 144 -7.45 -20.65 -10.42
C PRO A 144 -6.19 -20.54 -9.56
N PRO A 145 -5.33 -21.58 -9.51
CA PRO A 145 -4.17 -21.60 -8.65
C PRO A 145 -3.17 -20.52 -9.07
N THR A 146 -3.27 -19.34 -8.46
CA THR A 146 -2.12 -18.47 -8.30
C THR A 146 -1.06 -19.28 -7.56
N ARG A 147 0.18 -19.31 -8.07
CA ARG A 147 1.31 -19.94 -7.39
C ARG A 147 1.53 -19.24 -6.03
N GLY A 148 0.86 -19.70 -4.98
CA GLY A 148 0.92 -19.14 -3.63
C GLY A 148 -0.35 -19.42 -2.83
N PRO A 149 -0.32 -19.36 -1.48
CA PRO A 149 -1.50 -19.55 -0.64
C PRO A 149 -2.56 -18.47 -0.94
N GLY A 150 -3.83 -18.79 -0.67
CA GLY A 150 -5.03 -18.03 -1.06
C GLY A 150 -5.04 -16.52 -0.76
N PRO A 151 -6.08 -15.79 -1.21
CA PRO A 151 -6.00 -14.35 -1.41
C PRO A 151 -5.74 -13.64 -0.07
N PRO A 152 -4.57 -12.99 0.11
CA PRO A 152 -4.36 -12.22 1.32
C PRO A 152 -5.32 -11.04 1.27
N LEU A 153 -5.91 -10.74 2.42
CA LEU A 153 -6.69 -9.56 2.76
C LEU A 153 -6.29 -8.31 1.92
N SER A 154 -7.10 -7.83 0.98
CA SER A 154 -6.63 -6.76 0.09
C SER A 154 -6.43 -5.44 0.83
N LEU A 155 -5.15 -5.17 1.07
CA LEU A 155 -4.48 -3.90 1.22
C LEU A 155 -3.02 -4.17 0.86
N HIS A 156 -2.37 -3.31 0.08
CA HIS A 156 -1.27 -3.77 -0.77
C HIS A 156 0.05 -3.25 -0.31
N THR A 157 1.02 -4.14 -0.23
CA THR A 157 2.36 -3.74 0.12
C THR A 157 3.13 -3.35 -1.15
N ALA A 158 3.77 -2.19 -1.15
CA ALA A 158 4.37 -1.62 -2.35
C ALA A 158 5.79 -1.11 -2.11
N ARG A 159 6.65 -1.23 -3.14
CA ARG A 159 8.05 -0.82 -3.07
C ARG A 159 8.26 0.52 -3.78
N PRO A 160 8.65 1.59 -3.06
CA PRO A 160 8.99 2.85 -3.69
C PRO A 160 10.35 2.75 -4.39
N HIS A 161 10.44 3.32 -5.58
CA HIS A 161 11.71 3.63 -6.24
C HIS A 161 11.59 4.96 -6.97
N LEU A 162 12.71 5.68 -7.09
CA LEU A 162 12.78 6.84 -7.98
C LEU A 162 12.54 6.35 -9.40
N CYS A 163 11.58 6.97 -10.10
CA CYS A 163 11.42 6.72 -11.52
C CYS A 163 12.72 7.14 -12.21
N GLY A 164 13.41 6.21 -12.87
CA GLY A 164 14.53 6.57 -13.74
C GLY A 164 14.02 7.61 -14.74
N ALA A 165 14.79 8.71 -14.93
CA ALA A 165 14.51 9.64 -16.01
C ALA A 165 14.30 8.80 -17.26
N ALA A 166 13.13 8.93 -17.90
CA ALA A 166 12.84 8.23 -19.14
C ALA A 166 14.06 8.45 -20.04
N GLY A 167 14.87 7.39 -20.22
CA GLY A 167 16.00 7.42 -21.10
C GLY A 167 15.41 7.80 -22.44
N ARG A 168 15.72 9.02 -22.91
CA ARG A 168 15.48 9.38 -24.30
C ARG A 168 16.08 8.23 -25.09
N THR A 169 15.24 7.44 -25.73
CA THR A 169 15.68 6.49 -26.75
C THR A 169 16.42 7.34 -27.77
N ARG A 170 17.75 7.32 -27.69
CA ARG A 170 18.61 7.99 -28.65
C ARG A 170 18.38 7.24 -29.96
N PRO A 171 17.92 7.87 -31.04
CA PRO A 171 17.90 7.21 -32.34
C PRO A 171 19.36 6.88 -32.68
N THR A 172 19.64 5.60 -32.90
CA THR A 172 20.89 5.15 -33.50
C THR A 172 21.06 5.81 -34.86
N PRO A 173 22.15 6.56 -35.12
CA PRO A 173 22.44 7.03 -36.46
C PRO A 173 22.89 5.83 -37.31
N GLY A 174 22.22 5.64 -38.43
CA GLY A 174 22.41 4.48 -39.30
C GLY A 174 23.71 4.52 -40.10
N THR A 175 24.08 3.35 -40.64
CA THR A 175 24.78 3.25 -41.91
C THR A 175 24.14 2.12 -42.73
N THR A 176 23.57 2.55 -43.84
CA THR A 176 23.07 1.77 -44.97
C THR A 176 24.16 0.86 -45.56
N GLN A 177 23.84 -0.38 -45.91
CA GLN A 177 24.33 -0.99 -47.16
C GLN A 177 23.28 -1.95 -47.73
N LEU A 178 23.20 -1.84 -49.05
CA LEU A 178 22.22 -2.33 -49.98
C LEU A 178 22.54 -3.77 -50.41
N LYS A 179 21.55 -4.67 -50.50
CA LYS A 179 21.61 -5.77 -51.47
C LYS A 179 20.20 -6.18 -51.93
N SER A 180 19.94 -5.86 -53.19
CA SER A 180 18.72 -6.15 -53.95
C SER A 180 18.67 -7.62 -54.43
N PRO A 181 17.72 -8.02 -55.30
CA PRO A 181 16.63 -8.94 -55.01
C PRO A 181 16.88 -10.36 -55.57
N HIS A 182 16.06 -11.33 -55.17
CA HIS A 182 15.96 -12.61 -55.90
C HIS A 182 14.60 -12.72 -56.59
N PRO A 183 14.58 -13.12 -57.88
CA PRO A 183 13.37 -13.13 -58.69
C PRO A 183 12.53 -14.39 -58.41
N SER A 184 11.23 -14.20 -58.58
CA SER A 184 10.19 -15.23 -58.58
C SER A 184 10.49 -16.35 -59.56
N ARG A 185 10.13 -17.57 -59.17
CA ARG A 185 9.76 -18.65 -60.07
C ARG A 185 8.52 -19.34 -59.52
#